data_AF-A0A672K364-F1
#
_entry.id   AF-A0A672K364-F1
#
_cell.length_a   1.000
_cell.length_b   1.000
_cell.length_c   1.000
_cell.angle_alpha   90.00
_cell.angle_beta   90.00
_cell.angle_gamma   90.00
#
_symmetry.space_group_name_H-M   'P 1'
#
loop_
_entity.id
_entity.type
_entity.pdbx_description
1 polymer ?
#
loop_
_entity_poly.entity_id
_entity_poly.type
_entity_poly.pdbx_seq_one_letter_code
_entity_poly.pdbx_strand_id
1 'polypeptide(L)'
;PLVGKIPFSLLKRLFMAYLVVFIDGWTYYQSSLYFISSETKSWTESRRYCTERAADLIIINNREEQDFVKNISGVAKVWIGLTDIEVEGRWKWVDGSTLTSRFWASGQPNNYKGKEEDCALIHSPGWADFPCNDKHKWICEKSVLK
;
A
#
# COMPACT_ATOMS: atom_id res chain seq x y z
N PRO A 1 -44.26 3.67 -16.91
CA PRO A 1 -42.87 3.69 -17.43
C PRO A 1 -42.00 4.65 -16.61
N LEU A 2 -41.36 4.14 -15.55
CA LEU A 2 -40.40 4.91 -14.74
C LEU A 2 -38.99 4.42 -15.08
N VAL A 3 -38.44 4.89 -16.20
CA VAL A 3 -37.00 4.75 -16.46
C VAL A 3 -36.34 5.98 -15.85
N GLY A 4 -36.01 5.91 -14.57
CA GLY A 4 -35.19 6.92 -13.91
C GLY A 4 -33.84 7.00 -14.60
N LYS A 5 -33.48 8.17 -15.13
CA LYS A 5 -32.14 8.42 -15.66
C LYS A 5 -31.17 8.35 -14.50
N ILE A 6 -30.34 7.31 -14.46
CA ILE A 6 -29.24 7.21 -13.51
C ILE A 6 -28.30 8.40 -13.78
N PRO A 7 -27.97 9.24 -12.77
CA PRO A 7 -27.05 10.35 -12.96
C PRO A 7 -25.73 9.86 -13.53
N PHE A 8 -25.12 10.60 -14.46
CA PHE A 8 -23.85 10.21 -15.07
C PHE A 8 -22.72 10.02 -14.04
N SER A 9 -22.80 10.71 -12.90
CA SER A 9 -21.94 10.52 -11.72
C SER A 9 -22.15 9.16 -11.05
N LEU A 10 -23.41 8.70 -10.92
CA LEU A 10 -23.73 7.35 -10.44
C LEU A 10 -23.34 6.29 -11.47
N LEU A 11 -23.49 6.55 -12.76
CA LEU A 11 -23.08 5.62 -13.82
C LEU A 11 -21.55 5.47 -13.87
N LYS A 12 -20.78 6.56 -13.69
CA LYS A 12 -19.33 6.52 -13.50
C LYS A 12 -18.94 5.73 -12.23
N ARG A 13 -19.64 5.96 -11.11
CA ARG A 13 -19.41 5.21 -9.85
C ARG A 13 -19.73 3.72 -10.01
N LEU A 14 -20.80 3.37 -10.71
CA LEU A 14 -21.20 1.98 -11.00
C LEU A 14 -20.23 1.29 -11.97
N PHE A 15 -19.69 2.01 -12.96
CA PHE A 15 -18.63 1.49 -13.86
C PHE A 15 -17.30 1.26 -13.13
N MET A 16 -16.96 2.12 -12.16
CA MET A 16 -15.74 1.99 -11.37
C MET A 16 -15.86 0.94 -10.24
N ALA A 17 -17.05 0.69 -9.72
CA ALA A 17 -17.26 -0.26 -8.63
C ALA A 17 -17.13 -1.75 -9.02
N TYR A 18 -17.25 -2.10 -10.31
CA TYR A 18 -17.30 -3.48 -10.78
C TYR A 18 -16.20 -3.87 -11.79
N LEU A 19 -15.38 -2.91 -12.23
CA LEU A 19 -14.30 -3.17 -13.18
C LEU A 19 -12.97 -2.80 -12.52
N VAL A 20 -12.14 -3.81 -12.27
CA VAL A 20 -10.71 -3.63 -12.02
C VAL A 20 -10.13 -3.04 -13.32
N VAL A 21 -10.11 -1.71 -13.44
CA VAL A 21 -9.57 -1.04 -14.62
C VAL A 21 -8.06 -1.03 -14.49
N PHE A 22 -7.38 -1.65 -15.45
CA PHE A 22 -5.94 -1.52 -15.62
C PHE A 22 -5.64 -0.26 -16.43
N ILE A 23 -5.04 0.75 -15.80
CA ILE A 23 -4.61 1.99 -16.48
C ILE A 23 -3.09 2.06 -16.34
N ASP A 24 -2.33 1.87 -17.42
CA ASP A 24 -0.86 1.99 -17.41
C ASP A 24 -0.15 1.24 -16.27
N GLY A 25 -0.61 0.02 -15.97
CA GLY A 25 -0.06 -0.82 -14.89
C GLY A 25 -0.62 -0.54 -13.49
N TRP A 26 -1.58 0.37 -13.36
CA TRP A 26 -2.32 0.63 -12.12
C TRP A 26 -3.61 -0.17 -12.08
N THR A 27 -3.96 -0.65 -10.90
CA THR A 27 -5.20 -1.35 -10.60
C THR A 27 -6.13 -0.43 -9.79
N TYR A 28 -7.37 -0.22 -10.25
CA TYR A 28 -8.37 0.48 -9.45
C TYR A 28 -9.06 -0.44 -8.43
N TYR A 29 -9.14 -0.01 -7.17
CA TYR A 29 -9.87 -0.69 -6.11
C TYR A 29 -10.37 0.32 -5.06
N GLN A 30 -11.64 0.21 -4.63
CA GLN A 30 -12.26 1.04 -3.58
C GLN A 30 -11.89 2.54 -3.60
N SER A 31 -11.90 3.19 -4.77
CA SER A 31 -11.58 4.63 -4.93
C SER A 31 -10.10 5.03 -4.92
N SER A 32 -9.19 4.07 -4.95
CA SER A 32 -7.76 4.31 -5.13
C SER A 32 -7.21 3.54 -6.34
N LEU A 33 -6.11 4.04 -6.89
CA LEU A 33 -5.29 3.35 -7.88
C LEU A 33 -4.04 2.80 -7.19
N TYR A 34 -3.73 1.54 -7.46
CA TYR A 34 -2.60 0.82 -6.86
C TYR A 34 -1.63 0.38 -7.95
N PHE A 35 -0.33 0.58 -7.73
CA PHE A 35 0.71 0.10 -8.64
C PHE A 35 1.65 -0.81 -7.87
N ILE A 36 1.79 -2.06 -8.29
CA ILE A 36 2.80 -2.98 -7.75
C ILE A 36 3.98 -3.07 -8.71
N SER A 37 5.20 -2.90 -8.20
CA SER A 37 6.40 -2.89 -9.03
C SER A 37 6.78 -4.28 -9.55
N SER A 38 7.36 -4.32 -10.73
CA SER A 38 8.10 -5.48 -11.24
C SER A 38 9.56 -5.49 -10.76
N GLU A 39 10.15 -4.31 -10.60
CA GLU A 39 11.52 -4.09 -10.11
C GLU A 39 11.61 -4.10 -8.57
N THR A 40 12.84 -4.13 -8.06
CA THR A 40 13.13 -3.96 -6.63
C THR A 40 13.96 -2.69 -6.37
N LYS A 41 13.66 -2.00 -5.27
CA LYS A 41 14.34 -0.77 -4.82
C LYS A 41 14.37 -0.70 -3.28
N SER A 42 15.22 0.17 -2.74
CA SER A 42 15.17 0.51 -1.31
C SER A 42 13.86 1.21 -0.98
N TRP A 43 13.47 1.23 0.31
CA TRP A 43 12.22 1.87 0.74
C TRP A 43 12.15 3.35 0.30
N THR A 44 13.24 4.09 0.48
CA THR A 44 13.34 5.51 0.10
C THR A 44 13.21 5.73 -1.40
N GLU A 45 13.87 4.89 -2.22
CA GLU A 45 13.76 4.96 -3.68
C GLU A 45 12.36 4.57 -4.18
N SER A 46 11.73 3.59 -3.54
CA SER A 46 10.35 3.19 -3.80
C SER A 46 9.37 4.32 -3.49
N ARG A 47 9.52 5.00 -2.35
CA ARG A 47 8.72 6.17 -2.00
C ARG A 47 8.89 7.31 -3.01
N ARG A 48 10.13 7.60 -3.40
CA ARG A 48 10.43 8.58 -4.45
C ARG A 48 9.71 8.23 -5.77
N TYR A 49 9.73 6.97 -6.18
CA TYR A 49 9.04 6.52 -7.38
C TYR A 49 7.52 6.82 -7.35
N CYS A 50 6.87 6.57 -6.21
CA CYS A 50 5.43 6.83 -6.04
C CYS A 50 5.12 8.33 -6.03
N THR A 51 5.88 9.11 -5.26
CA THR A 51 5.69 10.57 -5.14
C THR A 51 5.89 11.31 -6.46
N GLU A 52 6.85 10.89 -7.30
CA GLU A 52 7.03 11.39 -8.67
C GLU A 52 5.82 11.15 -9.59
N ARG A 53 4.90 10.24 -9.22
CA ARG A 53 3.68 9.89 -9.96
C ARG A 53 2.41 10.44 -9.31
N ALA A 54 2.56 11.41 -8.40
CA ALA A 54 1.49 11.97 -7.60
C ALA A 54 0.69 10.88 -6.83
N ALA A 55 1.45 9.94 -6.26
CA ALA A 55 1.02 8.86 -5.37
C ALA A 55 1.94 8.88 -4.11
N ASP A 56 1.80 7.94 -3.20
CA ASP A 56 2.84 7.63 -2.19
C ASP A 56 2.92 6.10 -2.01
N LEU A 57 3.84 5.60 -1.19
CA LEU A 57 3.75 4.21 -0.74
C LEU A 57 2.42 4.00 -0.01
N ILE A 58 1.81 2.83 -0.18
CA ILE A 58 0.46 2.58 0.37
C ILE A 58 0.38 2.81 1.88
N ILE A 59 -0.74 3.38 2.31
CA ILE A 59 -1.20 3.40 3.70
C ILE A 59 -2.33 2.40 3.82
N ILE A 60 -2.20 1.42 4.72
CA ILE A 60 -3.22 0.37 4.84
C ILE A 60 -4.19 0.76 5.96
N ASN A 61 -5.39 1.17 5.56
CA ASN A 61 -6.38 1.78 6.42
C ASN A 61 -7.27 0.76 7.14
N ASN A 62 -7.55 -0.37 6.49
CA ASN A 62 -8.49 -1.38 7.00
C ASN A 62 -8.12 -2.80 6.55
N ARG A 63 -8.93 -3.77 6.99
CA ARG A 63 -8.70 -5.19 6.74
C ARG A 63 -8.93 -5.55 5.27
N GLU A 64 -9.92 -4.93 4.64
CA GLU A 64 -10.28 -5.17 3.24
C GLU A 64 -9.13 -4.76 2.31
N GLU A 65 -8.54 -3.59 2.55
CA GLU A 65 -7.35 -3.10 1.84
C GLU A 65 -6.15 -4.01 2.10
N GLN A 66 -5.91 -4.41 3.36
CA GLN A 66 -4.86 -5.35 3.73
C GLN A 66 -4.96 -6.69 2.96
N ASP A 67 -6.17 -7.24 2.84
CA ASP A 67 -6.41 -8.51 2.17
C ASP A 67 -6.28 -8.36 0.64
N PHE A 68 -6.75 -7.23 0.08
CA PHE A 68 -6.53 -6.88 -1.32
C PHE A 68 -5.04 -6.81 -1.67
N VAL A 69 -4.23 -6.07 -0.90
CA VAL A 69 -2.81 -5.92 -1.21
C VAL A 69 -2.00 -7.19 -0.98
N LYS A 70 -2.39 -8.03 -0.02
CA LYS A 70 -1.84 -9.39 0.12
C LYS A 70 -2.09 -10.22 -1.13
N ASN A 71 -3.31 -10.18 -1.66
CA ASN A 71 -3.68 -10.95 -2.84
C ASN A 71 -2.86 -10.54 -4.07
N ILE A 72 -2.71 -9.24 -4.34
CA ILE A 72 -1.93 -8.77 -5.50
C ILE A 72 -0.41 -8.91 -5.29
N SER A 73 0.06 -8.95 -4.05
CA SER A 73 1.47 -9.19 -3.71
C SER A 73 1.87 -10.66 -3.87
N GLY A 74 0.92 -11.59 -3.73
CA GLY A 74 1.18 -13.03 -3.77
C GLY A 74 2.21 -13.46 -2.72
N VAL A 75 3.29 -14.09 -3.18
CA VAL A 75 4.42 -14.54 -2.33
C VAL A 75 5.58 -13.54 -2.29
N ALA A 76 5.47 -12.40 -2.96
CA ALA A 76 6.54 -11.41 -3.01
C ALA A 76 6.63 -10.61 -1.70
N LYS A 77 7.83 -10.14 -1.37
CA LYS A 77 8.05 -9.10 -0.37
C LYS A 77 7.82 -7.73 -1.00
N VAL A 78 6.93 -6.94 -0.43
CA VAL A 78 6.49 -5.66 -1.02
C VAL A 78 6.48 -4.55 0.02
N TRP A 79 7.34 -3.54 -0.16
CA TRP A 79 7.39 -2.33 0.68
C TRP A 79 6.04 -1.63 0.75
N ILE A 80 5.68 -1.19 1.96
CA ILE A 80 4.52 -0.35 2.25
C ILE A 80 4.96 0.96 2.90
N GLY A 81 4.06 1.93 3.02
CA GLY A 81 4.37 3.28 3.50
C GLY A 81 4.50 3.39 5.01
N LEU A 82 5.03 2.38 5.71
CA LEU A 82 5.12 2.33 7.17
C LEU A 82 6.60 2.24 7.60
N THR A 83 7.01 3.10 8.53
CA THR A 83 8.38 3.18 9.04
C THR A 83 8.41 3.69 10.48
N ASP A 84 9.44 3.33 11.25
CA ASP A 84 9.75 3.91 12.56
C ASP A 84 11.17 4.54 12.63
N ILE A 85 11.76 4.84 11.46
CA ILE A 85 13.11 5.43 11.32
C ILE A 85 13.32 6.74 12.11
N GLU A 86 12.24 7.47 12.40
CA GLU A 86 12.32 8.69 13.22
C GLU A 86 12.53 8.39 14.70
N VAL A 87 11.84 7.38 15.22
CA VAL A 87 11.86 6.98 16.63
C VAL A 87 11.54 5.48 16.71
N GLU A 88 12.55 4.66 17.01
CA GLU A 88 12.43 3.22 17.20
C GLU A 88 11.19 2.83 18.01
N GLY A 89 10.40 1.90 17.49
CA GLY A 89 9.17 1.40 18.09
C GLY A 89 7.95 2.32 17.91
N ARG A 90 8.09 3.49 17.28
CA ARG A 90 6.99 4.40 16.96
C ARG A 90 6.72 4.48 15.45
N TRP A 91 6.04 3.45 14.97
CA TRP A 91 5.62 3.33 13.57
C TRP A 91 4.66 4.44 13.12
N LYS A 92 5.02 5.08 12.01
CA LYS A 92 4.25 6.11 11.32
C LYS A 92 4.09 5.77 9.85
N TRP A 93 2.94 6.16 9.32
CA TRP A 93 2.68 6.13 7.89
C TRP A 93 3.38 7.30 7.19
N VAL A 94 3.56 7.19 5.87
CA VAL A 94 4.18 8.22 5.02
C VAL A 94 3.47 9.58 5.05
N ASP A 95 2.19 9.62 5.45
CA ASP A 95 1.43 10.86 5.69
C ASP A 95 1.64 11.47 7.09
N GLY A 96 2.43 10.82 7.94
CA GLY A 96 2.72 11.22 9.32
C GLY A 96 1.72 10.71 10.36
N SER A 97 0.65 10.02 9.94
CA SER A 97 -0.31 9.44 10.87
C SER A 97 0.29 8.26 11.64
N THR A 98 -0.13 8.11 12.89
CA THR A 98 0.34 7.02 13.76
C THR A 98 -0.36 5.70 13.43
N LEU A 99 0.35 4.58 13.56
CA LEU A 99 -0.22 3.26 13.33
C LEU A 99 -1.35 2.93 14.32
N THR A 100 -2.58 2.81 13.83
CA THR A 100 -3.77 2.41 14.61
C THR A 100 -4.11 0.93 14.43
N SER A 101 -4.09 0.44 13.20
CA SER A 101 -4.36 -0.96 12.84
C SER A 101 -3.06 -1.74 12.61
N ARG A 102 -2.98 -2.97 13.11
CA ARG A 102 -1.77 -3.80 13.03
C ARG A 102 -2.05 -5.11 12.29
N PHE A 103 -1.31 -5.35 11.20
CA PHE A 103 -1.35 -6.60 10.45
C PHE A 103 0.00 -7.32 10.41
N TRP A 104 0.85 -7.09 11.42
CA TRP A 104 2.12 -7.79 11.63
C TRP A 104 1.95 -9.31 11.62
N ALA A 105 2.92 -9.99 11.00
CA ALA A 105 3.05 -11.44 11.13
C ALA A 105 3.39 -11.81 12.59
N SER A 106 3.13 -13.07 12.96
CA SER A 106 3.47 -13.56 14.29
C SER A 106 4.97 -13.36 14.56
N GLY A 107 5.29 -12.70 15.68
CA GLY A 107 6.67 -12.38 16.05
C GLY A 107 7.26 -11.17 15.34
N GLN A 108 6.45 -10.29 14.74
CA GLN A 108 6.87 -9.01 14.14
C GLN A 108 6.17 -7.79 14.79
N PRO A 109 6.77 -6.59 14.70
CA PRO A 109 8.15 -6.33 14.26
C PRO A 109 9.15 -6.82 15.32
N ASN A 110 10.35 -7.26 14.91
CA ASN A 110 11.33 -7.86 15.82
C ASN A 110 12.72 -7.21 15.82
N ASN A 111 12.94 -6.19 14.98
CA ASN A 111 14.22 -5.51 14.80
C ASN A 111 15.38 -6.52 14.78
N TYR A 112 15.31 -7.46 13.84
CA TYR A 112 16.07 -8.70 13.89
C TYR A 112 17.58 -8.42 14.03
N LYS A 113 18.14 -8.84 15.17
CA LYS A 113 19.56 -8.69 15.52
C LYS A 113 20.05 -7.24 15.60
N GLY A 114 19.17 -6.27 15.88
CA GLY A 114 19.56 -4.86 15.99
C GLY A 114 20.07 -4.30 14.67
N LYS A 115 19.44 -4.71 13.57
CA LYS A 115 19.80 -4.31 12.20
C LYS A 115 19.14 -3.02 11.73
N GLU A 116 18.45 -2.30 12.62
CA GLU A 116 17.70 -1.08 12.27
C GLU A 116 16.70 -1.42 11.14
N GLU A 117 15.85 -2.42 11.44
CA GLU A 117 14.77 -2.83 10.54
C GLU A 117 13.62 -1.82 10.61
N ASP A 118 13.85 -0.61 10.10
CA ASP A 118 12.95 0.50 10.39
C ASP A 118 11.85 0.68 9.33
N CYS A 119 11.74 -0.25 8.37
CA CYS A 119 10.83 -0.17 7.24
C CYS A 119 9.96 -1.42 7.13
N ALA A 120 8.65 -1.25 6.94
CA ALA A 120 7.73 -2.37 6.85
C ALA A 120 7.45 -2.80 5.40
N LEU A 121 7.26 -4.10 5.21
CA LEU A 121 6.77 -4.69 3.98
C LEU A 121 5.70 -5.74 4.26
N ILE A 122 4.92 -6.07 3.24
CA ILE A 122 4.06 -7.26 3.23
C ILE A 122 4.92 -8.48 2.92
N HIS A 123 4.82 -9.50 3.78
CA HIS A 123 5.42 -10.82 3.62
C HIS A 123 4.50 -11.85 4.28
N SER A 124 3.84 -12.68 3.46
CA SER A 124 2.85 -13.66 3.94
C SER A 124 3.36 -14.42 5.18
N PRO A 125 2.60 -14.46 6.29
CA PRO A 125 1.16 -14.17 6.40
C PRO A 125 0.78 -12.74 6.81
N GLY A 126 1.71 -11.79 6.93
CA GLY A 126 1.43 -10.46 7.51
C GLY A 126 2.41 -9.39 7.05
N TRP A 127 2.65 -8.40 7.90
CA TRP A 127 3.75 -7.46 7.76
C TRP A 127 5.00 -7.96 8.47
N ALA A 128 6.15 -7.53 7.98
CA ALA A 128 7.43 -7.68 8.64
C ALA A 128 8.24 -6.40 8.45
N ASP A 129 9.04 -6.08 9.45
CA ASP A 129 10.08 -5.08 9.40
C ASP A 129 11.33 -5.65 8.70
N PHE A 130 12.03 -4.79 7.95
CA PHE A 130 13.25 -5.10 7.22
C PHE A 130 14.15 -3.85 7.14
N PRO A 131 15.47 -4.01 6.92
CA PRO A 131 16.37 -2.87 6.74
C PRO A 131 15.95 -2.04 5.53
N CYS A 132 15.78 -0.73 5.73
CA CYS A 132 15.25 0.18 4.69
C CYS A 132 16.06 0.20 3.37
N ASN A 133 17.35 -0.17 3.45
CA ASN A 133 18.26 -0.21 2.30
C ASN A 133 18.15 -1.50 1.46
N ASP A 134 17.45 -2.53 1.96
CA ASP A 134 17.22 -3.76 1.20
C ASP A 134 16.33 -3.49 -0.01
N LYS A 135 16.56 -4.26 -1.09
CA LYS A 135 15.82 -4.09 -2.35
C LYS A 135 14.64 -5.03 -2.42
N HIS A 136 13.44 -4.49 -2.33
CA HIS A 136 12.20 -5.23 -2.49
C HIS A 136 11.27 -4.56 -3.50
N LYS A 137 10.23 -5.29 -3.91
CA LYS A 137 9.14 -4.68 -4.68
C LYS A 137 8.43 -3.67 -3.81
N TRP A 138 7.61 -2.81 -4.39
CA TRP A 138 6.84 -1.83 -3.63
C TRP A 138 5.46 -1.66 -4.22
N ILE A 139 4.56 -1.10 -3.42
CA ILE A 139 3.22 -0.73 -3.85
C ILE A 139 2.98 0.76 -3.64
N CYS A 140 2.59 1.45 -4.70
CA CYS A 140 2.11 2.82 -4.64
C CYS A 140 0.59 2.85 -4.52
N GLU A 141 0.06 3.85 -3.82
CA GLU A 141 -1.36 4.17 -3.79
C GLU A 141 -1.59 5.63 -4.19
N LYS A 142 -2.58 5.84 -5.05
CA LYS A 142 -3.08 7.15 -5.45
C LYS A 142 -4.58 7.24 -5.22
N SER A 143 -5.00 7.99 -4.21
CA SER A 143 -6.41 8.25 -3.94
C SER A 143 -7.05 9.04 -5.08
N VAL A 144 -8.16 8.54 -5.63
CA VAL A 144 -8.90 9.16 -6.74
C VAL A 144 -10.01 10.08 -6.24
N LEU A 145 -10.50 9.85 -5.02
CA LEU A 145 -11.46 10.70 -4.33
C LEU A 145 -10.78 11.28 -3.08
N LYS A 146 -10.56 12.60 -3.08
CA LYS A 146 -10.38 13.37 -1.84
C LYS A 146 -11.68 14.10 -1.55
#